data_AF-A0A285U012-F1
#
_entry.id   AF-A0A285U012-F1
#
_cell.length_a   1.000
_cell.length_b   1.000
_cell.length_c   1.000
_cell.angle_alpha   90.00
_cell.angle_beta   90.00
_cell.angle_gamma   90.00
#
_symmetry.space_group_name_H-M   'P 1'
#
loop_
_entity.id
_entity.type
_entity.pdbx_description
1 polymer ?
#
loop_
_entity_poly.entity_id
_entity_poly.type
_entity_poly.pdbx_seq_one_letter_code
_entity_poly.pdbx_strand_id
1 'polypeptide(L)'
;NATPYLFETTGENWLANHVLGEEVFGPLGLVVRVRDIAEMQAIARALEGQLTCTIHMDAGDAADARSLMPILERKAGRILANGFPTGVEVSDTMVHGGPYPASTNFGATSVGTMSIRRFLRPVCYQNIPTDVLPVDLV
;
A
#
# COMPACT_ATOMS: atom_id res chain seq x y z
N ASN A 1 -20.66 -15.02 17.58
CA ASN A 1 -19.39 -15.01 16.82
C ASN A 1 -19.66 -14.62 15.39
N ALA A 2 -18.83 -13.76 14.81
CA ALA A 2 -18.86 -13.52 13.37
C ALA A 2 -18.37 -14.78 12.63
N THR A 3 -19.05 -15.17 11.57
CA THR A 3 -18.66 -16.29 10.68
C THR A 3 -18.14 -15.76 9.36
N PRO A 4 -17.33 -16.51 8.60
CA PRO A 4 -16.82 -16.07 7.31
C PRO A 4 -17.94 -15.90 6.27
N TYR A 5 -17.82 -14.88 5.41
CA TYR A 5 -18.69 -14.67 4.25
C TYR A 5 -17.87 -14.47 2.98
N LEU A 6 -18.38 -14.96 1.85
CA LEU A 6 -17.77 -14.77 0.54
C LEU A 6 -18.84 -14.35 -0.45
N PHE A 7 -18.59 -13.24 -1.15
CA PHE A 7 -19.44 -12.72 -2.21
C PHE A 7 -18.67 -12.66 -3.53
N GLU A 8 -19.41 -12.54 -4.63
CA GLU A 8 -18.85 -12.39 -5.96
C GLU A 8 -19.61 -11.30 -6.72
N THR A 9 -18.90 -10.56 -7.57
CA THR A 9 -19.48 -9.60 -8.51
C THR A 9 -18.65 -9.49 -9.79
N THR A 10 -19.12 -8.71 -10.76
CA THR A 10 -18.39 -8.43 -12.01
C THR A 10 -17.59 -7.14 -11.88
N GLY A 11 -16.52 -7.00 -12.68
CA GLY A 11 -15.75 -5.77 -12.77
C GLY A 11 -16.61 -4.56 -13.14
N GLU A 12 -17.56 -4.74 -14.07
CA GLU A 12 -18.53 -3.71 -14.44
C GLU A 12 -19.36 -3.22 -13.24
N ASN A 13 -19.94 -4.15 -12.46
CA ASN A 13 -20.75 -3.77 -11.30
C ASN A 13 -19.92 -3.14 -10.18
N TRP A 14 -18.69 -3.61 -9.97
CA TRP A 14 -17.76 -3.00 -9.01
C TRP A 14 -17.39 -1.57 -9.42
N LEU A 15 -17.07 -1.33 -10.70
CA LEU A 15 -16.75 0.01 -11.23
C LEU A 15 -17.94 0.97 -11.15
N ALA A 16 -19.17 0.46 -11.26
CA ALA A 16 -20.38 1.27 -11.19
C ALA A 16 -20.81 1.59 -9.74
N ASN A 17 -20.27 0.91 -8.72
CA ASN A 17 -20.74 1.03 -7.35
C ASN A 17 -19.58 1.07 -6.34
N HIS A 18 -19.17 2.29 -5.96
CA HIS A 18 -18.07 2.56 -5.02
C HIS A 18 -18.21 1.84 -3.67
N VAL A 19 -19.44 1.61 -3.19
CA VAL A 19 -19.70 0.94 -1.90
C VAL A 19 -19.14 -0.49 -1.89
N LEU A 20 -19.03 -1.14 -3.06
CA LEU A 20 -18.45 -2.49 -3.18
C LEU A 20 -16.93 -2.51 -2.97
N GLY A 21 -16.27 -1.34 -2.94
CA GLY A 21 -14.85 -1.20 -2.63
C GLY A 21 -14.56 -0.77 -1.18
N GLU A 22 -15.59 -0.48 -0.38
CA GLU A 22 -15.41 -0.06 1.01
C GLU A 22 -14.96 -1.20 1.91
N GLU A 23 -14.15 -0.88 2.91
CA GLU A 23 -13.66 -1.85 3.88
C GLU A 23 -14.80 -2.41 4.74
N VAL A 24 -14.85 -3.74 4.84
CA VAL A 24 -15.62 -4.44 5.88
C VAL A 24 -14.64 -4.97 6.92
N PHE A 25 -14.65 -4.40 8.13
CA PHE A 25 -13.79 -4.85 9.22
C PHE A 25 -14.31 -6.18 9.82
N GLY A 26 -13.95 -7.30 9.17
CA GLY A 26 -14.40 -8.63 9.55
C GLY A 26 -14.06 -9.71 8.52
N PRO A 27 -14.48 -10.96 8.74
CA PRO A 27 -14.14 -12.10 7.87
C PRO A 27 -15.02 -12.15 6.61
N LEU A 28 -14.96 -11.13 5.75
CA LEU A 28 -15.67 -11.06 4.48
C LEU A 28 -14.69 -10.96 3.31
N GLY A 29 -14.90 -11.77 2.28
CA GLY A 29 -14.20 -11.64 0.99
C GLY A 29 -15.15 -11.27 -0.14
N LEU A 30 -14.65 -10.49 -1.11
CA LEU A 30 -15.34 -10.20 -2.37
C LEU A 30 -14.46 -10.62 -3.55
N VAL A 31 -14.96 -11.53 -4.38
CA VAL A 31 -14.34 -11.88 -5.67
C VAL A 31 -14.91 -10.96 -6.74
N VAL A 32 -14.04 -10.23 -7.44
CA VAL A 32 -14.44 -9.39 -8.59
C VAL A 32 -13.95 -10.08 -9.86
N ARG A 33 -14.87 -10.66 -10.64
CA ARG A 33 -14.53 -11.28 -11.93
C ARG A 33 -14.40 -10.21 -13.02
N VAL A 34 -13.23 -10.16 -13.64
CA VAL A 34 -12.95 -9.27 -14.78
C VAL A 34 -12.86 -10.07 -16.07
N ARG A 35 -13.23 -9.46 -17.19
CA ARG A 35 -13.27 -10.09 -18.52
C ARG A 35 -11.88 -10.26 -19.11
N ASP A 36 -10.98 -9.31 -18.85
CA ASP A 36 -9.62 -9.28 -19.38
C ASP A 36 -8.69 -8.42 -18.52
N ILE A 37 -7.41 -8.35 -18.93
CA ILE A 37 -6.39 -7.54 -18.26
C ILE A 37 -6.68 -6.03 -18.33
N ALA A 38 -7.36 -5.56 -19.39
CA ALA A 38 -7.68 -4.14 -19.54
C ALA A 38 -8.72 -3.69 -18.49
N GLU A 39 -9.72 -4.53 -18.23
CA GLU A 39 -10.69 -4.32 -17.15
C GLU A 39 -10.03 -4.46 -15.77
N MET A 40 -9.11 -5.43 -15.59
CA MET A 40 -8.33 -5.53 -14.34
C MET A 40 -7.54 -4.24 -14.05
N GLN A 41 -6.91 -3.66 -15.08
CA GLN A 41 -6.22 -2.38 -14.94
C GLN A 41 -7.18 -1.22 -14.65
N ALA A 42 -8.41 -1.24 -15.19
CA ALA A 42 -9.43 -0.25 -14.89
C ALA A 42 -9.83 -0.30 -13.41
N ILE A 43 -10.05 -1.50 -12.86
CA ILE A 43 -10.26 -1.73 -11.42
C ILE A 43 -9.06 -1.21 -10.62
N ALA A 44 -7.84 -1.61 -10.98
CA ALA A 44 -6.63 -1.20 -10.26
C ALA A 44 -6.46 0.33 -10.23
N ARG A 45 -6.81 1.04 -11.31
CA ARG A 45 -6.80 2.51 -11.35
C ARG A 45 -7.89 3.14 -10.48
N ALA A 46 -9.04 2.48 -10.35
CA ALA A 46 -10.17 2.95 -9.58
C ALA A 46 -10.03 2.71 -8.06
N LEU A 47 -9.14 1.81 -7.62
CA LEU A 47 -8.80 1.65 -6.20
C LEU A 47 -8.40 3.00 -5.59
N GLU A 48 -8.86 3.27 -4.37
CA GLU A 48 -8.31 4.37 -3.57
C GLU A 48 -6.92 4.00 -3.01
N GLY A 49 -6.30 4.88 -2.23
CA GLY A 49 -5.06 4.56 -1.52
C GLY A 49 -5.24 3.36 -0.58
N GLN A 50 -4.34 2.38 -0.70
CA GLN A 50 -4.32 1.13 0.05
C GLN A 50 -3.04 1.02 0.89
N LEU A 51 -3.05 0.22 1.96
CA LEU A 51 -1.80 -0.19 2.62
C LEU A 51 -1.01 -1.14 1.73
N THR A 52 -1.71 -2.08 1.08
CA THR A 52 -1.10 -3.13 0.29
C THR A 52 -1.85 -3.39 -1.02
N CYS A 53 -1.11 -3.75 -2.06
CA CYS A 53 -1.64 -4.45 -3.23
C CYS A 53 -0.85 -5.75 -3.44
N THR A 54 -1.50 -6.81 -3.89
CA THR A 54 -0.87 -8.12 -4.09
C THR A 54 -1.09 -8.59 -5.52
N ILE A 55 -0.06 -9.15 -6.14
CA ILE A 55 -0.16 -9.86 -7.41
C ILE A 55 0.11 -11.35 -7.15
N HIS A 56 -0.86 -12.22 -7.45
CA HIS A 56 -0.58 -13.65 -7.59
C HIS A 56 -0.29 -13.92 -9.07
N MET A 57 0.86 -14.48 -9.37
CA MET A 57 1.35 -14.66 -10.74
C MET A 57 2.36 -15.81 -10.87
N ASP A 58 2.37 -16.41 -12.05
CA ASP A 58 3.41 -17.32 -12.52
C ASP A 58 4.32 -16.64 -13.56
N ALA A 59 5.34 -17.35 -14.04
CA ALA A 59 6.29 -16.84 -15.03
C ALA A 59 5.62 -16.38 -16.34
N GLY A 60 4.49 -16.99 -16.71
CA GLY A 60 3.71 -16.64 -17.90
C GLY A 60 3.03 -15.27 -17.81
N ASP A 61 2.80 -14.75 -16.61
CA ASP A 61 2.01 -13.53 -16.38
C ASP A 61 2.88 -12.27 -16.31
N ALA A 62 4.18 -12.37 -16.60
CA ALA A 62 5.13 -11.28 -16.42
C ALA A 62 4.79 -10.02 -17.23
N ALA A 63 4.16 -10.18 -18.40
CA ALA A 63 3.71 -9.04 -19.21
C ALA A 63 2.56 -8.29 -18.54
N ASP A 64 1.56 -9.02 -18.06
CA ASP A 64 0.39 -8.47 -17.39
C ASP A 64 0.75 -7.84 -16.04
N ALA A 65 1.56 -8.51 -15.24
CA ALA A 65 2.06 -7.97 -13.97
C ALA A 65 2.86 -6.67 -14.17
N ARG A 66 3.71 -6.60 -15.21
CA ARG A 66 4.45 -5.39 -15.56
C ARG A 66 3.54 -4.24 -15.97
N SER A 67 2.41 -4.56 -16.62
CA SER A 67 1.41 -3.56 -16.99
C SER A 67 0.66 -2.98 -15.78
N LEU A 68 0.51 -3.77 -14.71
CA LEU A 68 -0.14 -3.34 -13.46
C LEU A 68 0.80 -2.57 -12.52
N MET A 69 2.09 -2.88 -12.52
CA MET A 69 3.04 -2.37 -11.53
C MET A 69 3.03 -0.83 -11.39
N PRO A 70 3.08 -0.02 -12.47
CA PRO A 70 3.05 1.44 -12.37
C PRO A 70 1.74 2.01 -11.80
N ILE A 71 0.65 1.22 -11.87
CA ILE A 71 -0.63 1.59 -11.27
C ILE A 71 -0.56 1.29 -9.77
N LEU A 72 -0.18 0.06 -9.40
CA LEU A 72 -0.19 -0.40 -8.01
C LEU A 72 0.82 0.35 -7.12
N GLU A 73 1.98 0.74 -7.65
CA GLU A 73 2.99 1.52 -6.89
C GLU A 73 2.50 2.91 -6.50
N ARG A 74 1.47 3.41 -7.19
CA ARG A 74 0.79 4.67 -6.86
C ARG A 74 -0.41 4.47 -5.94
N LYS A 75 -0.84 3.23 -5.71
CA LYS A 75 -1.99 2.88 -4.87
C LYS A 75 -1.58 2.38 -3.49
N ALA A 76 -0.45 1.68 -3.36
CA ALA A 76 -0.06 1.04 -2.10
C ALA A 76 1.33 1.44 -1.62
N GLY A 77 1.54 1.46 -0.30
CA GLY A 77 2.88 1.59 0.28
C GLY A 77 3.70 0.30 0.20
N ARG A 78 3.04 -0.86 0.17
CA ARG A 78 3.69 -2.17 0.00
C ARG A 78 3.02 -3.00 -1.08
N ILE A 79 3.78 -3.38 -2.08
CA ILE A 79 3.36 -4.33 -3.10
C ILE A 79 4.05 -5.66 -2.81
N LEU A 80 3.31 -6.76 -2.92
CA LEU A 80 3.86 -8.11 -2.76
C LEU A 80 3.39 -9.02 -3.88
N ALA A 81 4.11 -10.12 -4.07
CA ALA A 81 3.73 -11.17 -5.00
C ALA A 81 3.69 -12.53 -4.32
N ASN A 82 2.75 -13.39 -4.72
CA ASN A 82 2.68 -14.80 -4.33
C ASN A 82 2.69 -15.04 -2.80
N GLY A 83 1.98 -14.19 -2.06
CA GLY A 83 1.79 -14.27 -0.62
C GLY A 83 0.55 -13.49 -0.20
N PHE A 84 0.21 -13.49 1.09
CA PHE A 84 -0.93 -12.73 1.60
C PHE A 84 -0.46 -11.49 2.39
N PRO A 85 -1.20 -10.36 2.33
CA PRO A 85 -0.75 -9.09 2.89
C PRO A 85 -0.80 -9.00 4.42
N THR A 86 -1.40 -10.00 5.09
CA THR A 86 -1.68 -10.00 6.54
C THR A 86 -0.43 -9.90 7.41
N GLY A 87 0.67 -10.53 6.99
CA GLY A 87 1.96 -10.42 7.67
C GLY A 87 2.60 -9.05 7.45
N VAL A 88 3.02 -8.40 8.53
CA VAL A 88 3.78 -7.13 8.52
C VAL A 88 5.08 -7.33 9.29
N GLU A 89 6.18 -7.52 8.57
CA GLU A 89 7.52 -7.67 9.15
C GLU A 89 8.04 -6.35 9.74
N VAL A 90 8.72 -6.43 10.88
CA VAL A 90 9.40 -5.29 11.49
C VAL A 90 10.86 -5.28 11.03
N SER A 91 11.11 -4.67 9.86
CA SER A 91 12.44 -4.59 9.25
C SER A 91 12.74 -3.21 8.68
N ASP A 92 13.99 -2.95 8.32
CA ASP A 92 14.44 -1.66 7.77
C ASP A 92 13.76 -1.29 6.44
N THR A 93 13.38 -2.31 5.66
CA THR A 93 12.78 -2.16 4.33
C THR A 93 11.26 -2.01 4.36
N MET A 94 10.62 -2.07 5.54
CA MET A 94 9.17 -2.05 5.65
C MET A 94 8.57 -0.66 5.35
N VAL A 95 7.52 -0.66 4.53
CA VAL A 95 6.63 0.49 4.33
C VAL A 95 5.21 0.07 4.72
N HIS A 96 4.84 0.30 5.97
CA HIS A 96 3.49 0.12 6.48
C HIS A 96 2.78 1.48 6.49
N GLY A 97 1.99 1.70 5.45
CA GLY A 97 1.35 2.98 5.13
C GLY A 97 0.92 2.95 3.67
N GLY A 98 0.41 4.07 3.18
CA GLY A 98 -0.01 4.20 1.80
C GLY A 98 -0.65 5.57 1.52
N PRO A 99 -0.96 5.88 0.26
CA PRO A 99 -1.73 7.07 -0.09
C PRO A 99 -3.04 7.14 0.70
N TYR A 100 -3.55 8.34 0.93
CA TYR A 100 -4.89 8.52 1.50
C TYR A 100 -5.95 7.80 0.62
N PRO A 101 -6.94 7.11 1.21
CA PRO A 101 -7.33 7.10 2.63
C PRO A 101 -6.60 6.09 3.53
N ALA A 102 -5.75 5.21 3.00
CA ALA A 102 -5.06 4.21 3.82
C ALA A 102 -4.20 4.80 4.95
N SER A 103 -3.65 6.00 4.74
CA SER A 103 -2.98 6.73 5.82
C SER A 103 -2.95 8.23 5.57
N THR A 104 -2.62 8.97 6.63
CA THR A 104 -2.28 10.41 6.59
C THR A 104 -0.77 10.65 6.68
N ASN A 105 0.05 9.62 6.41
CA ASN A 105 1.50 9.68 6.60
C ASN A 105 2.25 10.48 5.52
N PHE A 106 1.61 10.81 4.40
CA PHE A 106 2.21 11.52 3.25
C PHE A 106 3.60 10.97 2.82
N GLY A 107 3.75 9.64 2.81
CA GLY A 107 4.98 8.94 2.41
C GLY A 107 5.80 8.33 3.56
N ALA A 108 5.51 8.65 4.82
CA ALA A 108 6.14 7.98 5.95
C ALA A 108 5.59 6.54 6.18
N THR A 109 6.35 5.72 6.88
CA THR A 109 5.93 4.39 7.36
C THR A 109 5.66 4.41 8.87
N SER A 110 4.70 3.61 9.34
CA SER A 110 4.42 3.43 10.76
C SER A 110 5.13 2.23 11.41
N VAL A 111 5.68 1.32 10.60
CA VAL A 111 6.43 0.13 11.03
C VAL A 111 7.80 0.11 10.34
N GLY A 112 8.81 -0.46 11.00
CA GLY A 112 10.19 -0.48 10.52
C GLY A 112 10.97 0.76 10.99
N THR A 113 12.29 0.71 10.84
CA THR A 113 13.20 1.72 11.41
C THR A 113 13.05 3.09 10.77
N MET A 114 12.66 3.17 9.49
CA MET A 114 12.39 4.44 8.82
C MET A 114 11.24 5.23 9.47
N SER A 115 10.40 4.58 10.26
CA SER A 115 9.29 5.22 10.98
C SER A 115 9.74 6.27 12.01
N ILE A 116 11.02 6.23 12.46
CA ILE A 116 11.61 7.25 13.34
C ILE A 116 11.59 8.64 12.69
N ARG A 117 11.65 8.73 11.36
CA ARG A 117 11.67 10.00 10.61
C ARG A 117 10.42 10.85 10.84
N ARG A 118 9.30 10.24 11.28
CA ARG A 118 8.06 10.96 11.64
C ARG A 118 8.24 11.90 12.84
N PHE A 119 9.25 11.65 13.67
CA PHE A 119 9.50 12.36 14.93
C PHE A 119 10.79 13.19 14.89
N LEU A 120 11.41 13.33 13.71
CA LEU A 120 12.64 14.08 13.50
C LEU A 120 12.38 15.31 12.62
N ARG A 121 13.16 16.37 12.83
CA ARG A 121 13.26 17.50 11.89
C ARG A 121 14.73 17.84 11.65
N PRO A 122 15.17 18.04 10.39
CA PRO A 122 16.52 18.49 10.11
C PRO A 122 16.71 19.95 10.57
N VAL A 123 17.93 20.28 10.97
CA VAL A 123 18.38 21.65 11.29
C VAL A 123 19.72 21.90 10.61
N CYS A 124 19.88 23.06 9.97
CA CYS A 124 21.14 23.48 9.36
C CYS A 124 21.85 24.47 10.29
N TYR A 125 23.15 24.27 10.51
CA TYR A 125 24.02 25.15 11.30
C TYR A 125 25.06 25.77 10.37
N GLN A 126 25.16 27.11 10.35
CA GLN A 126 26.09 27.84 9.48
C GLN A 126 26.89 28.85 10.29
N ASN A 127 28.22 28.79 10.17
CA ASN A 127 29.17 29.68 10.86
C ASN A 127 28.98 29.71 12.40
N ILE A 128 28.65 28.56 12.99
CA ILE A 128 28.46 28.39 14.44
C ILE A 128 29.79 27.87 15.05
N PRO A 129 30.30 28.47 16.14
CA PRO A 129 31.46 27.97 16.86
C PRO A 129 31.29 26.53 17.37
N THR A 130 32.35 25.72 17.35
CA THR A 130 32.30 24.29 17.71
C THR A 130 31.87 24.04 19.16
N ASP A 131 32.22 24.93 20.08
CA ASP A 131 31.93 24.83 21.51
C ASP A 131 30.44 25.00 21.87
N VAL A 132 29.62 25.46 20.91
CA VAL A 132 28.16 25.56 21.08
C VAL A 132 27.38 24.62 20.16
N LEU A 133 28.05 23.80 19.33
CA LEU A 133 27.38 22.79 18.52
C LEU A 133 26.83 21.66 19.40
N PRO A 134 25.72 21.02 19.00
CA PRO A 134 25.28 19.77 19.59
C PRO A 134 26.38 18.71 19.60
N VAL A 135 26.45 17.92 20.67
CA VAL A 135 27.50 16.90 20.88
C VAL A 135 27.52 15.80 19.82
N ASP A 136 26.39 15.56 19.15
CA ASP A 136 26.26 14.60 18.06
C ASP A 136 26.84 15.09 16.72
N LEU A 137 27.23 16.37 16.63
CA LEU A 137 27.83 16.98 15.45
C LEU A 137 29.33 17.28 15.59
N VAL A 138 29.90 17.07 16.77
CA VAL A 138 31.32 17.32 17.10
C VAL A 138 32.12 16.02 17.10
#